data_AF-A0A371IGJ4-F1
#
_entry.id   AF-A0A371IGJ4-F1
#
_cell.length_a   1.000
_cell.length_b   1.000
_cell.length_c   1.000
_cell.angle_alpha   90.00
_cell.angle_beta   90.00
_cell.angle_gamma   90.00
#
_symmetry.space_group_name_H-M   'P 1'
#
loop_
_entity.id
_entity.type
_entity.pdbx_description
1 polymer ?
#
loop_
_entity_poly.entity_id
_entity_poly.type
_entity_poly.pdbx_seq_one_letter_code
_entity_poly.pdbx_strand_id
1 'polypeptide(L)'
;MTPEISQNYMFYSFVYEIWQNLTETYSIEKDFVACYDIESKIFNSRHLSNRIELDQYQGLKMCKTDSIAYIEFVEKGRIFKFFHGLNSEYNTIRVQILGKEKLPSLSEVFSTVQGEETQRLVMLDKGSSNTGSATMIEKCSTKGSTSKGKPSTKSSYGE
;
A
#
# COMPACT_ATOMS: atom_id res chain seq x y z
N MET A 1 42.54 -15.62 12.38
CA MET A 1 41.52 -15.47 13.44
C MET A 1 40.35 -16.35 13.06
N THR A 2 40.06 -17.38 13.85
CA THR A 2 38.83 -18.17 13.73
C THR A 2 37.74 -17.46 14.51
N PRO A 3 36.58 -17.13 13.91
CA PRO A 3 35.48 -16.53 14.65
C PRO A 3 34.97 -17.54 15.68
N GLU A 4 34.97 -17.16 16.96
CA GLU A 4 34.35 -17.96 18.01
C GLU A 4 32.83 -17.93 17.82
N ILE A 5 32.24 -19.11 17.65
CA ILE A 5 30.79 -19.26 17.60
C ILE A 5 30.26 -18.91 18.98
N SER A 6 29.32 -17.96 19.06
CA SER A 6 28.77 -17.51 20.33
C SER A 6 28.23 -18.70 21.14
N GLN A 7 28.53 -18.75 22.43
CA GLN A 7 28.18 -19.84 23.34
C GLN A 7 26.66 -20.11 23.42
N ASN A 8 25.84 -19.14 23.01
CA ASN A 8 24.39 -19.28 22.93
C ASN A 8 23.94 -20.35 21.93
N TYR A 9 24.72 -20.66 20.90
CA TYR A 9 24.36 -21.69 19.92
C TYR A 9 24.49 -23.12 20.44
N MET A 10 25.18 -23.32 21.56
CA MET A 10 25.40 -24.64 22.18
C MET A 10 24.15 -25.18 22.91
N PHE A 11 23.13 -24.33 23.13
CA PHE A 11 21.90 -24.68 23.83
C PHE A 11 20.74 -25.08 22.90
N TYR A 12 20.89 -24.93 21.58
CA TYR A 12 19.87 -25.38 20.63
C TYR A 12 19.98 -26.87 20.36
N SER A 13 18.85 -27.56 20.43
CA SER A 13 18.80 -29.01 20.23
C SER A 13 18.83 -29.40 18.76
N PHE A 14 18.49 -28.46 17.87
CA PHE A 14 18.46 -28.70 16.43
C PHE A 14 19.07 -27.55 15.62
N VAL A 15 19.70 -27.92 14.50
CA VAL A 15 20.23 -26.98 13.50
C VAL A 15 19.12 -26.08 12.94
N TYR A 16 17.87 -26.56 12.85
CA TYR A 16 16.76 -25.72 12.41
C TYR A 16 16.47 -24.56 13.39
N GLU A 17 16.70 -24.73 14.69
CA GLU A 17 16.47 -23.70 15.70
C GLU A 17 17.54 -22.62 15.62
N ILE A 18 18.79 -23.04 15.39
CA ILE A 18 19.90 -22.13 15.10
C ILE A 18 19.59 -21.32 13.83
N TRP A 19 19.12 -21.98 12.77
CA TRP A 19 18.77 -21.32 11.51
C TRP A 19 17.58 -20.36 11.67
N GLN A 20 16.54 -20.75 12.42
CA GLN A 20 15.41 -19.89 12.74
C GLN A 20 15.84 -18.68 13.58
N ASN A 21 16.66 -18.87 14.60
CA ASN A 21 17.15 -17.78 15.43
C ASN A 21 18.03 -16.79 14.65
N LEU A 22 18.92 -17.30 13.78
CA LEU A 22 19.71 -16.47 12.88
C LEU A 22 18.83 -15.72 11.89
N THR A 23 17.82 -16.38 11.33
CA THR A 23 16.84 -15.76 10.44
C THR A 23 16.06 -14.69 11.20
N GLU A 24 15.57 -14.95 12.40
CA GLU A 24 14.83 -13.97 13.21
C GLU A 24 15.70 -12.77 13.61
N THR A 25 16.96 -13.00 13.95
CA THR A 25 17.88 -11.96 14.44
C THR A 25 18.44 -11.10 13.31
N TYR A 26 18.71 -11.69 12.14
CA TYR A 26 19.44 -11.05 11.05
C TYR A 26 18.65 -10.92 9.74
N SER A 27 17.45 -11.50 9.64
CA SER A 27 16.62 -11.33 8.44
C SER A 27 16.06 -9.93 8.37
N ILE A 28 16.35 -9.28 7.25
CA ILE A 28 15.82 -7.96 6.86
C ILE A 28 14.41 -8.12 6.25
N GLU A 29 13.81 -9.33 6.22
CA GLU A 29 12.55 -9.62 5.52
C GLU A 29 11.38 -8.69 5.85
N LYS A 30 11.41 -8.05 7.02
CA LYS A 30 10.35 -7.15 7.49
C LYS A 30 10.63 -5.67 7.24
N ASP A 31 11.84 -5.29 6.82
CA ASP A 31 12.19 -3.91 6.52
C ASP A 31 12.10 -3.66 5.00
N PHE A 32 10.89 -3.28 4.58
CA PHE A 32 10.61 -2.94 3.18
C PHE A 32 11.44 -1.75 2.70
N VAL A 33 11.74 -0.80 3.60
CA VAL A 33 12.51 0.41 3.26
C VAL A 33 13.94 0.02 2.92
N ALA A 34 14.59 -0.76 3.80
CA ALA A 34 15.94 -1.26 3.55
C ALA A 34 16.01 -2.12 2.27
N CYS A 35 15.03 -3.00 2.05
CA CYS A 35 14.94 -3.79 0.82
C CYS A 35 14.85 -2.91 -0.43
N TYR A 36 13.97 -1.91 -0.42
CA TYR A 36 13.80 -0.99 -1.55
C TYR A 36 15.06 -0.15 -1.82
N ASP A 37 15.73 0.34 -0.79
CA ASP A 37 16.96 1.11 -0.94
C ASP A 37 18.07 0.28 -1.59
N ILE A 38 18.22 -0.98 -1.18
CA ILE A 38 19.17 -1.93 -1.78
C ILE A 38 18.80 -2.19 -3.24
N GLU A 39 17.52 -2.51 -3.51
CA GLU A 39 17.06 -2.75 -4.87
C GLU A 39 17.24 -1.54 -5.78
N SER A 40 16.94 -0.34 -5.29
CA SER A 40 17.10 0.91 -6.03
C SER A 40 18.57 1.16 -6.33
N LYS A 41 19.48 0.92 -5.38
CA LYS A 41 20.94 0.99 -5.63
C LYS A 41 21.39 -0.01 -6.69
N ILE A 42 20.91 -1.25 -6.61
CA ILE A 42 21.21 -2.29 -7.61
C ILE A 42 20.69 -1.88 -8.99
N PHE A 43 19.46 -1.39 -9.07
CA PHE A 43 18.84 -0.93 -10.31
C PHE A 43 19.64 0.21 -10.95
N ASN A 44 20.04 1.21 -10.16
CA ASN A 44 20.86 2.32 -10.63
C ASN A 44 22.27 1.89 -11.06
N SER A 45 22.79 0.79 -10.52
CA SER A 45 24.17 0.31 -10.78
C SER A 45 24.33 -0.59 -12.00
N ARG A 46 23.25 -1.14 -12.59
CA ARG A 46 23.33 -2.22 -13.59
C ARG A 46 22.60 -1.88 -14.89
N HIS A 47 23.32 -2.00 -16.01
CA HIS A 47 22.77 -1.95 -17.37
C HIS A 47 21.52 -2.85 -17.49
N LEU A 48 20.40 -2.25 -17.89
CA LEU A 48 19.03 -2.81 -17.94
C LEU A 48 18.89 -4.14 -18.72
N SER A 49 19.90 -4.55 -19.50
CA SER A 49 19.80 -5.64 -20.47
C SER A 49 19.84 -7.05 -19.87
N ASN A 50 20.34 -7.23 -18.65
CA ASN A 50 20.69 -8.58 -18.15
C ASN A 50 19.66 -9.16 -17.15
N ARG A 51 18.61 -8.39 -16.79
CA ARG A 51 17.68 -8.77 -15.69
C ARG A 51 16.36 -9.37 -16.16
N ILE A 52 15.85 -8.99 -17.32
CA ILE A 52 14.58 -9.53 -17.87
C ILE A 52 14.71 -11.04 -18.14
N GLU A 53 15.92 -11.48 -18.50
CA GLU A 53 16.21 -12.88 -18.79
C GLU A 53 16.25 -13.75 -17.52
N LEU A 54 16.68 -13.19 -16.36
CA LEU A 54 16.74 -13.93 -15.09
C LEU A 54 15.36 -14.23 -14.49
N ASP A 55 14.39 -13.32 -14.60
CA ASP A 55 13.01 -13.52 -14.13
C ASP A 55 12.33 -14.74 -14.80
N GLN A 56 12.72 -15.06 -16.04
CA GLN A 56 12.18 -16.22 -16.77
C GLN A 56 12.79 -17.55 -16.32
N TYR A 57 14.06 -17.56 -15.89
CA TYR A 57 14.74 -18.79 -15.43
C TYR A 57 14.42 -19.16 -13.99
N GLN A 58 14.06 -18.20 -13.13
CA GLN A 58 13.86 -18.44 -11.70
C GLN A 58 12.52 -19.12 -11.36
N GLY A 59 11.55 -19.11 -12.28
CA GLY A 59 10.26 -19.82 -12.14
C GLY A 59 10.33 -21.34 -12.34
N LEU A 60 11.50 -21.88 -12.69
CA LEU A 60 11.67 -23.31 -12.95
C LEU A 60 11.94 -24.09 -11.65
N LYS A 61 10.84 -24.66 -11.13
CA LYS A 61 10.76 -25.79 -10.18
C LYS A 61 10.84 -25.44 -8.67
N MET A 62 9.75 -24.86 -8.14
CA MET A 62 9.52 -24.67 -6.70
C MET A 62 8.36 -25.56 -6.18
N CYS A 63 8.44 -26.06 -4.95
CA CYS A 63 7.35 -26.80 -4.29
C CYS A 63 6.16 -25.88 -4.00
N LYS A 64 4.95 -26.41 -3.75
CA LYS A 64 3.73 -25.58 -3.55
C LYS A 64 3.86 -24.55 -2.42
N THR A 65 4.51 -24.90 -1.32
CA THR A 65 4.78 -23.96 -0.21
C THR A 65 5.73 -22.85 -0.64
N ASP A 66 6.79 -23.22 -1.37
CA ASP A 66 7.77 -22.29 -1.91
C ASP A 66 7.16 -21.41 -3.01
N SER A 67 6.11 -21.88 -3.69
CA SER A 67 5.44 -21.13 -4.76
C SER A 67 4.69 -19.91 -4.25
N ILE A 68 4.09 -19.95 -3.04
CA ILE A 68 3.39 -18.80 -2.46
C ILE A 68 4.40 -17.73 -2.07
N ALA A 69 5.45 -18.11 -1.33
CA ALA A 69 6.52 -17.19 -0.95
C ALA A 69 7.22 -16.59 -2.18
N TYR A 70 7.42 -17.39 -3.24
CA TYR A 70 7.97 -16.92 -4.50
C TYR A 70 7.05 -15.91 -5.20
N ILE A 71 5.74 -16.17 -5.26
CA ILE A 71 4.78 -15.23 -5.85
C ILE A 71 4.81 -13.90 -5.09
N GLU A 72 4.81 -13.94 -3.74
CA GLU A 72 4.94 -12.74 -2.92
C GLU A 72 6.26 -12.00 -3.17
N PHE A 73 7.37 -12.73 -3.32
CA PHE A 73 8.67 -12.15 -3.63
C PHE A 73 8.68 -11.45 -5.00
N VAL A 74 8.16 -12.12 -6.03
CA VAL A 74 8.04 -11.55 -7.39
C VAL A 74 7.13 -10.32 -7.37
N GLU A 75 6.02 -10.37 -6.65
CA GLU A 75 5.10 -9.25 -6.52
C GLU A 75 5.76 -8.05 -5.83
N LYS A 76 6.50 -8.27 -4.73
CA LYS A 76 7.29 -7.23 -4.06
C LYS A 76 8.28 -6.56 -5.03
N GLY A 77 9.02 -7.35 -5.82
CA GLY A 77 9.95 -6.83 -6.83
C GLY A 77 9.25 -5.97 -7.90
N ARG A 78 8.02 -6.34 -8.30
CA ARG A 78 7.21 -5.53 -9.23
C ARG A 78 6.79 -4.19 -8.62
N ILE A 79 6.41 -4.17 -7.35
CA ILE A 79 6.05 -2.95 -6.62
C ILE A 79 7.25 -2.01 -6.52
N PHE A 80 8.43 -2.53 -6.18
CA PHE A 80 9.64 -1.72 -6.10
C PHE A 80 10.04 -1.15 -7.45
N LYS A 81 9.94 -1.95 -8.52
CA LYS A 81 10.14 -1.46 -9.90
C LYS A 81 9.14 -0.37 -10.28
N PHE A 82 7.88 -0.53 -9.89
CA PHE A 82 6.85 0.49 -10.10
C PHE A 82 7.20 1.79 -9.38
N PHE A 83 7.54 1.74 -8.08
CA PHE A 83 7.97 2.91 -7.31
C PHE A 83 9.19 3.60 -7.89
N HIS A 84 10.16 2.85 -8.39
CA HIS A 84 11.34 3.42 -9.04
C HIS A 84 10.96 4.19 -10.32
N GLY A 85 9.94 3.75 -11.05
CA GLY A 85 9.44 4.45 -12.24
C GLY A 85 8.56 5.68 -11.96
N LEU A 86 8.15 5.91 -10.70
CA LEU A 86 7.33 7.07 -10.34
C LEU A 86 8.17 8.35 -10.24
N ASN A 87 7.52 9.51 -10.45
CA ASN A 87 8.11 10.83 -10.19
C ASN A 87 8.38 11.05 -8.69
N SER A 88 9.37 11.87 -8.37
CA SER A 88 9.79 12.19 -6.98
C SER A 88 8.69 12.90 -6.17
N GLU A 89 7.75 13.57 -6.83
CA GLU A 89 6.55 14.16 -6.22
C GLU A 89 5.65 13.12 -5.52
N TYR A 90 5.76 11.83 -5.85
CA TYR A 90 5.04 10.74 -5.19
C TYR A 90 5.84 10.09 -4.04
N ASN A 91 6.97 10.67 -3.64
CA ASN A 91 7.80 10.13 -2.55
C ASN A 91 7.01 9.97 -1.25
N THR A 92 6.06 10.86 -0.94
CA THR A 92 5.19 10.74 0.24
C THR A 92 4.37 9.46 0.21
N ILE A 93 3.77 9.12 -0.94
CA ILE A 93 3.00 7.90 -1.13
C ILE A 93 3.90 6.67 -1.04
N ARG A 94 5.14 6.73 -1.57
CA ARG A 94 6.12 5.65 -1.42
C ARG A 94 6.40 5.38 0.05
N VAL A 95 6.81 6.40 0.81
CA VAL A 95 7.13 6.26 2.24
C VAL A 95 5.92 5.73 3.01
N GLN A 96 4.71 6.22 2.70
CA GLN A 96 3.49 5.74 3.35
C GLN A 96 3.22 4.25 3.06
N ILE A 97 3.41 3.79 1.83
CA ILE A 97 3.18 2.40 1.47
C ILE A 97 4.26 1.49 2.05
N LEU A 98 5.54 1.89 1.96
CA LEU A 98 6.66 1.14 2.53
C LEU A 98 6.63 1.08 4.06
N GLY A 99 6.04 2.08 4.71
CA GLY A 99 5.86 2.12 6.17
C GLY A 99 4.75 1.23 6.71
N LYS A 100 3.99 0.52 5.86
CA LYS A 100 2.96 -0.42 6.30
C LYS A 100 3.58 -1.71 6.83
N GLU A 101 2.96 -2.32 7.84
CA GLU A 101 3.39 -3.62 8.41
C GLU A 101 3.45 -4.73 7.35
N LYS A 102 2.55 -4.68 6.36
CA LYS A 102 2.56 -5.55 5.19
C LYS A 102 2.48 -4.71 3.93
N LEU A 103 3.31 -5.06 2.95
CA LEU A 103 3.21 -4.46 1.63
C LEU A 103 1.85 -4.79 1.02
N PRO A 104 1.12 -3.78 0.51
CA PRO A 104 -0.10 -4.00 -0.25
C PRO A 104 0.21 -4.68 -1.59
N SER A 105 -0.81 -5.23 -2.22
CA SER A 105 -0.70 -5.81 -3.56
C SER A 105 -0.40 -4.75 -4.62
N LEU A 106 0.12 -5.18 -5.78
CA LEU A 106 0.48 -4.25 -6.86
C LEU A 106 -0.74 -3.41 -7.34
N SER A 107 -1.93 -3.99 -7.35
CA SER A 107 -3.16 -3.29 -7.75
C SER A 107 -3.57 -2.22 -6.73
N GLU A 108 -3.47 -2.49 -5.44
CA GLU A 108 -3.74 -1.52 -4.38
C GLU A 108 -2.75 -0.35 -4.41
N VAL A 109 -1.48 -0.64 -4.69
CA VAL A 109 -0.45 0.39 -4.92
C VAL A 109 -0.86 1.29 -6.08
N PHE A 110 -1.27 0.69 -7.21
CA PHE A 110 -1.72 1.43 -8.38
C PHE A 110 -2.93 2.32 -8.09
N SER A 111 -3.96 1.78 -7.43
CA SER A 111 -5.15 2.55 -7.04
C SER A 111 -4.82 3.70 -6.09
N THR A 112 -3.86 3.50 -5.18
CA THR A 112 -3.42 4.56 -4.26
C THR A 112 -2.75 5.71 -5.03
N VAL A 113 -1.86 5.39 -5.97
CA VAL A 113 -1.17 6.41 -6.78
C VAL A 113 -2.15 7.14 -7.71
N GLN A 114 -3.07 6.42 -8.34
CA GLN A 114 -4.11 7.02 -9.19
C GLN A 114 -5.05 7.95 -8.40
N GLY A 115 -5.40 7.58 -7.17
CA GLY A 115 -6.20 8.42 -6.28
C GLY A 115 -5.49 9.73 -5.93
N GLU A 116 -4.21 9.65 -5.58
CA GLU A 116 -3.36 10.82 -5.31
C GLU A 116 -3.23 11.73 -6.54
N GLU A 117 -3.01 11.15 -7.73
CA GLU A 117 -2.94 11.90 -8.99
C GLU A 117 -4.24 12.65 -9.26
N THR A 118 -5.39 11.98 -9.10
CA THR A 118 -6.71 12.60 -9.27
C THR A 118 -6.92 13.74 -8.28
N GLN A 119 -6.55 13.55 -7.02
CA GLN A 119 -6.65 14.60 -6.00
C GLN A 119 -5.80 15.82 -6.36
N ARG A 120 -4.57 15.63 -6.82
CA ARG A 120 -3.69 16.73 -7.26
C ARG A 120 -4.27 17.49 -8.45
N LEU A 121 -4.84 16.78 -9.42
CA LEU A 121 -5.50 17.38 -10.57
C LEU A 121 -6.67 18.29 -10.14
N VAL A 122 -7.52 17.80 -9.23
CA VAL A 122 -8.66 18.58 -8.69
C VAL A 122 -8.19 19.81 -7.90
N MET A 123 -7.12 19.66 -7.11
CA MET A 123 -6.55 20.78 -6.34
C MET A 123 -5.94 21.85 -7.25
N LEU A 124 -5.32 21.47 -8.37
CA LEU A 124 -4.79 22.40 -9.37
C LEU A 124 -5.92 23.16 -10.10
N ASP A 125 -7.02 22.50 -10.45
CA ASP A 125 -8.17 23.12 -11.14
C ASP A 125 -8.87 24.17 -10.26
N LYS A 126 -8.99 23.90 -8.95
CA LYS A 126 -9.62 24.80 -7.98
C LYS A 126 -8.79 26.07 -7.66
N GLY A 127 -7.50 26.09 -8.02
CA GLY A 127 -6.62 27.25 -7.86
C GLY A 127 -6.90 28.41 -8.81
N SER A 128 -7.75 28.23 -9.83
CA SER A 128 -8.12 29.28 -10.80
C SER A 128 -9.44 30.00 -10.50
N SER A 129 -10.21 29.56 -9.49
CA SER A 129 -11.51 30.14 -9.15
C SER A 129 -11.54 30.69 -7.72
N ASN A 130 -10.78 31.75 -7.49
CA ASN A 130 -11.01 32.67 -6.38
C ASN A 130 -11.69 33.95 -6.90
N THR A 131 -12.89 33.82 -7.44
CA THR A 131 -13.83 34.96 -7.53
C THR A 131 -15.22 34.51 -7.12
N GLY A 132 -15.48 34.69 -5.82
CA GLY A 132 -16.77 34.98 -5.21
C GLY A 132 -17.98 34.13 -5.62
N SER A 133 -18.36 33.21 -4.75
CA SER A 133 -19.79 32.94 -4.51
C SER A 133 -20.04 32.57 -3.06
N ALA A 134 -20.06 33.60 -2.20
CA ALA A 134 -20.73 33.52 -0.92
C ALA A 134 -22.25 33.59 -1.17
N THR A 135 -22.93 32.45 -1.22
CA THR A 135 -24.38 32.43 -1.10
C THR A 135 -24.75 32.50 0.38
N MET A 136 -25.13 33.70 0.83
CA MET A 136 -25.82 33.91 2.10
C MET A 136 -27.09 33.07 2.12
N ILE A 137 -27.19 32.11 3.05
CA ILE A 137 -28.48 31.53 3.43
C ILE A 137 -29.14 32.55 4.36
N GLU A 138 -29.90 33.47 3.77
CA GLU A 138 -30.76 34.37 4.51
C GLU A 138 -31.97 33.59 5.04
N LYS A 139 -32.05 33.49 6.38
CA LYS A 139 -33.24 33.04 7.10
C LYS A 139 -34.38 34.02 6.82
N CYS A 140 -35.45 33.57 6.19
CA CYS A 140 -36.75 34.23 6.28
C CYS A 140 -37.61 33.51 7.34
N SER A 141 -37.76 34.16 8.51
CA SER A 141 -38.82 33.86 9.45
C SER A 141 -40.05 34.70 9.09
N THR A 142 -41.16 34.03 8.79
CA THR A 142 -42.49 34.66 8.84
C THR A 142 -43.42 33.78 9.64
N LYS A 143 -43.95 34.35 10.73
CA LYS A 143 -44.87 33.75 11.69
C LYS A 143 -46.33 33.89 11.22
N GLY A 144 -47.17 32.96 11.66
CA GLY A 144 -48.63 33.09 11.81
C GLY A 144 -49.43 32.23 10.81
N SER A 145 -50.51 31.55 11.15
CA SER A 145 -51.24 31.30 12.40
C SER A 145 -52.28 30.20 12.16
N THR A 146 -52.58 29.46 13.22
CA THR A 146 -53.56 28.39 13.48
C THR A 146 -54.92 28.44 12.75
N SER A 147 -55.42 27.29 12.28
CA SER A 147 -56.80 26.85 12.57
C SER A 147 -56.95 25.32 12.44
N LYS A 148 -57.84 24.76 13.27
CA LYS A 148 -58.03 23.34 13.60
C LYS A 148 -58.85 22.57 12.57
N GLY A 149 -58.63 21.25 12.50
CA GLY A 149 -59.62 20.30 11.98
C GLY A 149 -59.14 18.84 11.96
N LYS A 150 -59.59 18.04 12.93
CA LYS A 150 -59.64 16.55 12.94
C LYS A 150 -61.14 16.17 12.86
N PRO A 151 -61.60 14.91 12.66
CA PRO A 151 -60.85 13.63 12.55
C PRO A 151 -61.38 12.62 11.49
N SER A 152 -60.67 11.48 11.36
CA SER A 152 -61.13 10.09 11.02
C SER A 152 -61.96 9.83 9.74
N THR A 153 -61.71 8.78 8.95
CA THR A 153 -62.12 7.38 9.25
C THR A 153 -61.52 6.37 8.25
N LYS A 154 -61.31 5.14 8.74
CA LYS A 154 -60.98 3.85 8.10
C LYS A 154 -61.44 3.65 6.64
N SER A 155 -60.62 2.94 5.87
CA SER A 155 -61.12 2.00 4.84
C SER A 155 -60.23 0.75 4.80
N SER A 156 -60.90 -0.38 4.64
CA SER A 156 -60.49 -1.75 4.89
C SER A 156 -60.03 -2.48 3.63
N TYR A 157 -59.13 -3.44 3.85
CA TYR A 157 -58.73 -4.51 2.93
C TYR A 157 -59.90 -5.45 2.62
N GLY A 158 -59.96 -5.97 1.39
CA GLY A 158 -60.72 -7.18 1.05
C GLY A 158 -61.27 -7.16 -0.38
N GLU A 159 -60.55 -7.80 -1.30
CA GLU A 159 -61.00 -8.95 -2.11
C GLU A 159 -59.76 -9.72 -2.59
#